data_AF-A4JWF3-F1
#
_entry.id   AF-A4JWF3-F1
#
_cell.length_a   1.000
_cell.length_b   1.000
_cell.length_c   1.000
_cell.angle_alpha   90.00
_cell.angle_beta   90.00
_cell.angle_gamma   90.00
#
_symmetry.space_group_name_H-M   'P 1'
#
loop_
_entity.id
_entity.type
_entity.pdbx_description
1 polymer ?
#
loop_
_entity_poly.entity_id
_entity_poly.type
_entity_poly.pdbx_seq_one_letter_code
_entity_poly.pdbx_strand_id
1 'polypeptide(L)'
;METPNEETKATAKAAPSKKAATAKPAFPREMTLVNETAMPYVVARTHVAPGESKPVTVANEDELARHETDIAHLLFLNDSYKDAEVKPLRIVDAD
;
A
#
# COMPACT_ATOMS: atom_id res chain seq x y z
N MET A 1 34.53 -17.79 -48.93
CA MET A 1 33.55 -18.87 -49.13
C MET A 1 33.66 -19.75 -47.90
N GLU A 2 32.68 -19.98 -47.02
CA GLU A 2 31.24 -19.76 -46.97
C GLU A 2 30.81 -19.82 -45.49
N THR A 3 29.80 -19.05 -45.09
CA THR A 3 28.97 -19.30 -43.89
C THR A 3 27.97 -20.44 -44.17
N PRO A 4 27.53 -21.19 -43.15
CA PRO A 4 26.18 -20.97 -42.58
C PRO A 4 26.20 -21.14 -41.04
N ASN A 5 25.56 -20.31 -40.20
CA ASN A 5 24.13 -20.12 -39.95
C ASN A 5 23.36 -21.42 -39.64
N GLU A 6 23.16 -21.74 -38.37
CA GLU A 6 22.04 -22.58 -37.94
C GLU A 6 21.41 -22.02 -36.65
N GLU A 7 20.14 -21.67 -36.80
CA GLU A 7 19.20 -21.24 -35.77
C GLU A 7 19.15 -22.22 -34.60
N THR A 8 19.08 -21.70 -33.38
CA THR A 8 18.43 -22.44 -32.29
C THR A 8 17.21 -21.67 -31.81
N LYS A 9 16.09 -22.15 -32.35
CA LYS A 9 14.71 -21.81 -32.06
C LYS A 9 14.37 -22.00 -30.57
N ALA A 10 13.57 -21.05 -30.08
CA ALA A 10 12.99 -21.01 -28.76
C ALA A 10 12.25 -22.30 -28.34
N THR A 11 12.38 -22.63 -27.06
CA THR A 11 11.37 -23.38 -26.31
C THR A 11 11.21 -22.74 -24.94
N ALA A 12 10.19 -21.88 -24.84
CA ALA A 12 9.59 -21.50 -23.58
C ALA A 12 8.98 -22.73 -22.90
N LYS A 13 9.27 -22.95 -21.61
CA LYS A 13 8.32 -23.61 -20.73
C LYS A 13 8.56 -23.26 -19.25
N ALA A 14 7.54 -22.61 -18.71
CA ALA A 14 7.06 -22.67 -17.33
C ALA A 14 7.94 -22.08 -16.21
N ALA A 15 7.47 -20.93 -15.73
CA ALA A 15 7.85 -20.25 -14.50
C ALA A 15 7.74 -21.14 -13.24
N PRO A 16 8.66 -20.98 -12.28
CA PRO A 16 8.32 -21.09 -10.87
C PRO A 16 7.83 -19.73 -10.38
N SER A 17 6.50 -19.54 -10.34
CA SER A 17 5.87 -18.48 -9.56
C SER A 17 6.09 -18.74 -8.06
N LYS A 18 7.26 -18.36 -7.53
CA LYS A 18 7.43 -18.08 -6.11
C LYS A 18 7.41 -16.56 -5.95
N LYS A 19 6.30 -16.08 -5.37
CA LYS A 19 6.05 -14.71 -4.92
C LYS A 19 7.37 -14.07 -4.48
N ALA A 20 7.80 -13.02 -5.19
CA ALA A 20 8.77 -12.10 -4.65
C ALA A 20 8.19 -11.60 -3.33
N ALA A 21 8.80 -12.01 -2.22
CA ALA A 21 8.67 -11.27 -0.98
C ALA A 21 9.35 -9.94 -1.27
N THR A 22 8.57 -8.94 -1.72
CA THR A 22 8.98 -7.55 -1.71
C THR A 22 9.27 -7.25 -0.24
N ALA A 23 10.54 -7.31 0.14
CA ALA A 23 11.00 -6.85 1.43
C ALA A 23 10.55 -5.40 1.53
N LYS A 24 9.49 -5.14 2.32
CA LYS A 24 9.03 -3.79 2.58
C LYS A 24 10.27 -3.00 3.05
N PRO A 25 10.56 -1.83 2.47
CA PRO A 25 11.73 -1.07 2.85
C PRO A 25 11.70 -0.85 4.36
N ALA A 26 12.84 -1.13 5.01
CA ALA A 26 13.00 -0.79 6.41
C ALA A 26 12.83 0.73 6.56
N PHE A 27 12.15 1.13 7.62
CA PHE A 27 11.79 2.52 7.87
C PHE A 27 13.02 3.46 7.86
N PRO A 28 12.86 4.75 7.50
CA PRO A 28 11.61 5.42 7.14
C PRO A 28 11.10 5.01 5.75
N ARG A 29 9.77 4.95 5.60
CA ARG A 29 9.11 4.61 4.34
C ARG A 29 7.98 5.58 4.01
N GLU A 30 7.80 5.84 2.72
CA GLU A 30 6.65 6.60 2.23
C GLU A 30 5.43 5.68 2.13
N MET A 31 4.32 6.17 2.65
CA MET A 31 3.03 5.51 2.64
C MET A 31 1.99 6.51 2.16
N THR A 32 0.83 6.02 1.77
CA THR A 32 -0.29 6.87 1.35
C THR A 32 -1.44 6.70 2.33
N LEU A 33 -1.87 7.80 2.95
CA LEU A 33 -3.15 7.87 3.65
C LEU A 33 -4.25 8.03 2.62
N VAL A 34 -5.20 7.11 2.62
CA VAL A 34 -6.37 7.11 1.74
C VAL A 34 -7.59 7.37 2.59
N ASN A 35 -8.37 8.40 2.22
CA ASN A 35 -9.65 8.70 2.84
C ASN A 35 -10.79 8.61 1.82
N GLU A 36 -11.44 7.45 1.74
CA GLU A 36 -12.64 7.21 0.93
C GLU A 36 -13.95 7.50 1.71
N THR A 37 -13.86 8.08 2.91
CA THR A 37 -15.05 8.43 3.68
C THR A 37 -15.70 9.73 3.18
N ALA A 38 -16.89 10.03 3.68
CA ALA A 38 -17.58 11.30 3.42
C ALA A 38 -17.11 12.47 4.32
N MET A 39 -16.16 12.23 5.24
CA MET A 39 -15.72 13.22 6.24
C MET A 39 -14.20 13.46 6.19
N PRO A 40 -13.72 14.67 6.46
CA PRO A 40 -12.29 14.92 6.59
C PRO A 40 -11.75 14.29 7.89
N TYR A 41 -10.53 13.75 7.83
CA TYR A 41 -9.83 13.23 8.99
C TYR A 41 -8.41 13.78 9.10
N VAL A 42 -7.87 13.80 10.31
CA VAL A 42 -6.47 14.11 10.58
C VAL A 42 -5.79 12.86 11.11
N VAL A 43 -4.85 12.32 10.34
CA VAL A 43 -4.03 11.14 10.72
C VAL A 43 -2.58 11.49 10.44
N ALA A 44 -1.65 11.05 11.30
CA ALA A 44 -0.22 11.40 11.16
C ALA A 44 0.04 12.91 11.02
N ARG A 45 -0.72 13.75 11.75
CA ARG A 45 -0.69 15.22 11.64
C ARG A 45 -1.02 15.77 10.24
N THR A 46 -1.57 14.93 9.37
CA THR A 46 -1.91 15.25 8.00
C THR A 46 -3.43 15.28 7.86
N HIS A 47 -3.95 16.41 7.41
CA HIS A 47 -5.38 16.54 7.09
C HIS A 47 -5.66 15.92 5.72
N VAL A 48 -6.52 14.92 5.65
CA VAL A 48 -6.91 14.20 4.43
C VAL A 48 -8.40 14.42 4.18
N ALA A 49 -8.73 15.10 3.09
CA ALA A 49 -10.12 15.41 2.74
C ALA A 49 -10.88 14.14 2.26
N PRO A 50 -12.22 14.18 2.23
CA PRO A 50 -13.03 13.11 1.63
C PRO A 50 -12.62 12.82 0.17
N GLY A 51 -12.42 11.55 -0.16
CA GLY A 51 -11.99 11.10 -1.48
C GLY A 51 -10.52 11.42 -1.82
N GLU A 52 -9.73 11.91 -0.88
CA GLU A 52 -8.34 12.31 -1.09
C GLU A 52 -7.36 11.23 -0.62
N SER A 53 -6.21 11.17 -1.30
CA SER A 53 -5.06 10.37 -0.90
C SER A 53 -3.86 11.29 -0.70
N LYS A 54 -3.16 11.19 0.43
CA LYS A 54 -1.98 11.99 0.73
C LYS A 54 -0.77 11.13 1.10
N PRO A 55 0.42 11.45 0.57
CA PRO A 55 1.64 10.79 1.01
C PRO A 55 1.97 11.21 2.44
N VAL A 56 2.41 10.24 3.23
CA VAL A 56 2.95 10.41 4.58
C VAL A 56 4.21 9.58 4.74
N THR A 57 5.20 10.16 5.40
CA THR A 57 6.42 9.42 5.75
C THR A 57 6.22 8.79 7.13
N VAL A 58 6.43 7.49 7.23
CA VAL A 58 6.40 6.76 8.49
C VAL A 58 7.82 6.42 8.89
N ALA A 59 8.24 6.81 10.10
CA ALA A 59 9.63 6.73 10.55
C ALA A 59 10.01 5.38 11.18
N ASN A 60 9.05 4.62 11.71
CA ASN A 60 9.26 3.30 12.31
C ASN A 60 7.97 2.47 12.39
N GLU A 61 8.09 1.20 12.79
CA GLU A 61 6.96 0.29 12.98
C GLU A 61 5.97 0.77 14.05
N ASP A 62 6.48 1.36 15.13
CA ASP A 62 5.63 1.89 16.22
C ASP A 62 4.72 3.02 15.73
N GLU A 63 5.23 3.88 14.86
CA GLU A 63 4.48 4.97 14.26
C GLU A 63 3.43 4.44 13.28
N LEU A 64 3.76 3.43 12.49
CA LEU A 64 2.78 2.75 11.65
C LEU A 64 1.63 2.19 12.50
N ALA A 65 1.96 1.44 13.55
CA ALA A 65 0.97 0.82 14.42
C ALA A 65 0.09 1.87 15.12
N ARG A 66 0.66 3.02 15.49
CA ARG A 66 -0.11 4.17 16.00
C ARG A 66 -1.07 4.71 14.95
N HIS A 67 -0.62 4.96 13.73
CA HIS A 67 -1.49 5.46 12.66
C HIS A 67 -2.62 4.48 12.35
N GLU A 68 -2.34 3.19 12.28
CA GLU A 68 -3.37 2.15 12.09
C GLU A 68 -4.37 2.10 13.25
N THR A 69 -3.90 2.29 14.49
CA THR A 69 -4.75 2.34 15.68
C THR A 69 -5.63 3.59 15.68
N ASP A 70 -5.06 4.76 15.37
CA ASP A 70 -5.79 6.03 15.28
C ASP A 70 -6.89 5.94 14.22
N ILE A 71 -6.55 5.39 13.03
CA ILE A 71 -7.51 5.14 11.95
C ILE A 71 -8.64 4.22 12.42
N ALA A 72 -8.31 3.11 13.08
CA ALA A 72 -9.32 2.18 13.60
C ALA A 72 -10.23 2.85 14.64
N HIS A 73 -9.68 3.70 15.51
CA HIS A 73 -10.44 4.43 16.50
C HIS A 73 -11.38 5.47 15.86
N LEU A 74 -10.88 6.24 14.88
CA LEU A 74 -11.67 7.21 14.12
C LEU A 74 -12.84 6.54 13.39
N LEU A 75 -12.59 5.41 12.75
CA LEU A 75 -13.64 4.62 12.09
C LEU A 75 -14.61 4.01 13.10
N PHE A 76 -14.14 3.55 14.26
CA PHE A 76 -15.01 2.98 15.29
C PHE A 76 -15.97 4.01 15.90
N LEU A 77 -15.51 5.26 16.10
CA LEU A 77 -16.37 6.36 16.55
C LEU A 77 -17.48 6.67 15.54
N ASN A 78 -17.26 6.34 14.28
CA ASN A 78 -18.21 6.55 13.21
C ASN A 78 -18.95 5.25 12.88
N ASP A 79 -20.12 5.08 13.49
CA ASP A 79 -20.92 3.85 13.44
C ASP A 79 -21.20 3.37 12.00
N SER A 80 -21.20 4.28 11.02
CA SER A 80 -21.39 3.97 9.59
C SER A 80 -20.28 3.11 8.97
N TYR A 81 -19.11 2.99 9.61
CA TYR A 81 -17.95 2.32 9.04
C TYR A 81 -17.44 1.12 9.87
N LYS A 82 -18.17 0.71 10.92
CA LYS A 82 -17.77 -0.41 11.79
C LYS A 82 -17.69 -1.75 11.09
N ASP A 83 -18.64 -2.02 10.20
CA ASP A 83 -18.80 -3.32 9.53
C ASP A 83 -18.31 -3.32 8.08
N ALA A 84 -17.60 -2.27 7.66
CA ALA A 84 -17.11 -2.17 6.29
C ALA A 84 -15.97 -3.20 6.05
N GLU A 85 -16.15 -4.08 5.06
CA GLU A 85 -15.16 -5.09 4.66
C GLU A 85 -13.84 -4.43 4.22
N VAL A 86 -13.93 -3.27 3.57
CA VAL A 86 -12.79 -2.40 3.25
C VAL A 86 -12.89 -1.15 4.13
N LYS A 87 -11.87 -0.92 4.95
CA LYS A 87 -11.77 0.30 5.76
C LYS A 87 -11.64 1.52 4.83
N PRO A 88 -12.60 2.47 4.87
CA PRO A 88 -12.59 3.62 3.97
C PRO A 88 -11.49 4.62 4.34
N LEU A 89 -11.03 4.64 5.59
CA LEU A 89 -9.80 5.33 5.99
C LEU A 89 -8.72 4.28 6.22
N ARG A 90 -7.58 4.40 5.55
CA ARG A 90 -6.47 3.43 5.67
C ARG A 90 -5.11 4.04 5.27
N ILE A 91 -4.04 3.47 5.80
CA ILE A 91 -2.67 3.76 5.37
C ILE A 91 -2.15 2.57 4.55
N VAL A 92 -1.69 2.82 3.33
CA VAL A 92 -1.19 1.79 2.40
C VAL A 92 0.25 2.11 2.00
N ASP A 93 1.03 1.09 1.64
CA ASP A 93 2.37 1.32 1.08
C ASP A 93 2.23 2.14 -0.22
N ALA A 94 3.13 3.13 -0.43
CA ALA A 94 3.20 3.82 -1.72
C ALA A 94 3.77 2.84 -2.75
N ASP A 95 2.99 2.51 -3.79
CA ASP A 95 3.43 1.72 -4.95
C ASP A 95 4.53 2.44 -5.75
#